data_AF-A0AAF0DUI9-F1
#
_entry.id   AF-A0AAF0DUI9-F1
#
_cell.length_a   1.000
_cell.length_b   1.000
_cell.length_c   1.000
_cell.angle_alpha   90.00
_cell.angle_beta   90.00
_cell.angle_gamma   90.00
#
_symmetry.space_group_name_H-M   'P 1'
#
loop_
_entity.id
_entity.type
_entity.pdbx_description
1 polymer ?
#
loop_
_entity_poly.entity_id
_entity_poly.type
_entity_poly.pdbx_seq_one_letter_code
_entity_poly.pdbx_strand_id
1 'polypeptide(L)'
;MPPPVPPGGIALLVVDVQHDFLDGSLAVPGARAIVPNLVRIIQEGDWDLVVATQDFHPPNHISFAERHGVAPFQLHDVPHPFWESKSTVSQMMWPVHCVQGTQGAEIDDAITAALDERLAWGTPVRYVQKGQDPHT
;
A
#
# COMPACT_ATOMS: atom_id res chain seq x y z
N MET A 1 -6.19 -13.93 -18.37
CA MET A 1 -4.78 -13.53 -18.19
C MET A 1 -4.70 -12.05 -18.44
N PRO A 2 -4.00 -11.25 -17.61
CA PRO A 2 -3.90 -9.84 -17.85
C PRO A 2 -3.13 -9.57 -19.16
N PRO A 3 -3.38 -8.43 -19.82
CA PRO A 3 -2.67 -8.08 -21.05
C PRO A 3 -1.16 -7.98 -20.79
N PRO A 4 -0.33 -8.30 -21.81
CA PRO A 4 1.12 -8.18 -21.71
C PRO A 4 1.51 -6.70 -21.56
N VAL A 5 2.56 -6.44 -20.78
CA VAL A 5 3.13 -5.09 -20.64
C VAL A 5 4.15 -4.87 -21.76
N PRO A 6 4.02 -3.82 -22.59
CA PRO A 6 4.98 -3.54 -23.64
C PRO A 6 6.37 -3.17 -23.04
N PRO A 7 7.48 -3.54 -23.70
CA PRO A 7 8.82 -3.15 -23.27
C PRO A 7 9.09 -1.67 -23.56
N GLY A 8 9.46 -0.91 -22.53
CA GLY A 8 9.50 0.55 -22.58
C GLY A 8 8.08 1.12 -22.57
N GLY A 9 7.82 2.09 -21.70
CA GLY A 9 6.46 2.61 -21.49
C GLY A 9 6.35 3.41 -20.20
N ILE A 10 5.16 3.93 -19.94
CA ILE A 10 4.84 4.73 -18.77
C ILE A 10 3.92 3.92 -17.85
N ALA A 11 4.36 3.73 -16.60
CA ALA A 11 3.58 3.07 -15.56
C ALA A 11 3.06 4.07 -14.54
N LEU A 12 1.81 3.89 -14.12
CA LEU A 12 1.24 4.57 -12.96
C LEU A 12 1.35 3.66 -11.73
N LEU A 13 1.94 4.16 -10.65
CA LEU A 13 1.91 3.51 -9.34
C LEU A 13 0.88 4.20 -8.44
N VAL A 14 -0.16 3.47 -8.06
CA VAL A 14 -1.19 3.88 -7.09
C VAL A 14 -0.80 3.31 -5.74
N VAL A 15 -0.13 4.12 -4.93
CA VAL A 15 0.49 3.65 -3.69
C VAL A 15 -0.45 3.80 -2.51
N ASP A 16 -0.83 2.67 -1.92
CA ASP A 16 -1.45 2.55 -0.59
C ASP A 16 -2.71 3.42 -0.40
N VAL A 17 -3.58 3.46 -1.42
CA VAL A 17 -4.87 4.16 -1.31
C VAL A 17 -5.88 3.25 -0.60
N GLN A 18 -5.56 2.89 0.65
CA GLN A 18 -6.29 1.94 1.48
C GLN A 18 -7.12 2.64 2.54
N HIS A 19 -8.20 1.99 3.02
CA HIS A 19 -9.11 2.56 4.00
C HIS A 19 -8.40 3.10 5.25
N ASP A 20 -7.42 2.37 5.79
CA ASP A 20 -6.71 2.81 7.00
C ASP A 20 -5.95 4.12 6.82
N PHE A 21 -5.51 4.45 5.61
CA PHE A 21 -4.84 5.72 5.33
C PHE A 21 -5.78 6.86 4.94
N LEU A 22 -7.04 6.56 4.58
CA LEU A 22 -8.02 7.58 4.18
C LEU A 22 -8.84 8.09 5.38
N ASP A 23 -9.46 7.19 6.11
CA ASP A 23 -10.34 7.49 7.26
C ASP A 23 -10.36 6.41 8.34
N GLY A 24 -9.50 5.39 8.22
CA GLY A 24 -9.34 4.35 9.24
C GLY A 24 -8.25 4.65 10.27
N SER A 25 -7.55 3.60 10.70
CA SER A 25 -6.73 3.63 11.92
C SER A 25 -5.47 4.50 11.84
N LEU A 26 -4.99 4.80 10.63
CA LEU A 26 -3.84 5.65 10.35
C LEU A 26 -4.20 6.74 9.31
N ALA A 27 -5.40 7.31 9.44
CA ALA A 27 -5.94 8.28 8.50
C ALA A 27 -5.00 9.49 8.34
N VAL A 28 -4.63 9.77 7.09
CA VAL A 28 -3.81 10.92 6.73
C VAL A 28 -4.72 12.13 6.50
N PRO A 29 -4.48 13.28 7.16
CA PRO A 29 -5.32 14.47 7.00
C PRO A 29 -5.47 14.88 5.53
N GLY A 30 -6.72 14.92 5.06
CA GLY A 30 -7.06 15.32 3.68
C GLY A 30 -6.93 14.22 2.63
N ALA A 31 -6.48 13.00 2.97
CA ALA A 31 -6.28 11.94 1.98
C ALA A 31 -7.58 11.50 1.30
N ARG A 32 -8.70 11.43 2.03
CA ARG A 32 -10.02 11.15 1.43
C ARG A 32 -10.39 12.14 0.31
N ALA A 33 -9.97 13.40 0.42
CA ALA A 33 -10.31 14.44 -0.56
C ALA A 33 -9.55 14.31 -1.90
N ILE A 34 -8.45 13.55 -1.95
CA ILE A 34 -7.68 13.37 -3.19
C ILE A 34 -8.22 12.23 -4.06
N VAL A 35 -9.05 11.33 -3.51
CA VAL A 35 -9.57 10.14 -4.21
C VAL A 35 -10.21 10.48 -5.57
N PRO A 36 -11.09 11.50 -5.71
CA PRO A 36 -11.67 11.83 -7.02
C PRO A 36 -10.62 12.22 -8.07
N ASN A 37 -9.54 12.90 -7.66
CA ASN A 37 -8.46 13.26 -8.56
C ASN A 37 -7.63 12.04 -8.96
N LEU A 38 -7.41 11.09 -8.05
CA LEU A 38 -6.72 9.84 -8.35
C LEU A 38 -7.52 8.98 -9.33
N VAL A 39 -8.83 8.85 -9.14
CA VAL A 39 -9.73 8.18 -10.09
C VAL A 39 -9.58 8.78 -11.49
N ARG A 40 -9.62 10.11 -11.60
CA ARG A 40 -9.43 10.82 -12.87
C ARG A 40 -8.06 10.51 -13.50
N ILE A 41 -6.98 10.53 -12.72
CA ILE A 41 -5.62 10.23 -13.20
C ILE A 41 -5.52 8.79 -13.71
N ILE A 42 -6.13 7.82 -13.00
CA ILE A 42 -6.16 6.41 -13.40
C ILE A 42 -6.91 6.25 -14.73
N GLN A 43 -8.08 6.89 -14.87
CA GLN A 43 -8.96 6.76 -16.02
C GLN A 43 -8.42 7.47 -17.27
N GLU A 44 -7.97 8.72 -17.14
CA GLU A 44 -7.65 9.60 -18.27
C GLU A 44 -6.21 9.47 -18.78
N GLY A 45 -5.31 8.89 -17.98
CA GLY A 45 -3.91 8.81 -18.36
C GLY A 45 -3.62 7.74 -19.41
N ASP A 46 -2.59 8.01 -20.22
CA ASP A 46 -2.07 7.11 -21.23
C ASP A 46 -1.00 6.20 -20.59
N TRP A 47 -1.46 5.21 -19.83
CA TRP A 47 -0.63 4.29 -19.07
C TRP A 47 -0.52 2.94 -19.77
N ASP A 48 0.72 2.48 -19.95
CA ASP A 48 1.03 1.14 -20.45
C ASP A 48 0.85 0.07 -19.36
N LEU A 49 0.88 0.48 -18.08
CA LEU A 49 0.72 -0.35 -16.90
C LEU A 49 0.21 0.49 -15.73
N VAL A 50 -0.74 -0.05 -14.97
CA VAL A 50 -1.10 0.49 -13.66
C VAL A 50 -0.79 -0.55 -12.58
N VAL A 51 -0.06 -0.13 -11.54
CA VAL A 51 0.26 -0.96 -10.39
C VAL A 51 -0.35 -0.32 -9.15
N ALA A 52 -1.19 -1.05 -8.42
CA ALA A 52 -1.68 -0.62 -7.12
C ALA A 52 -0.95 -1.40 -6.02
N THR A 53 -0.38 -0.69 -5.04
CA THR A 53 0.27 -1.33 -3.89
C THR A 53 -0.65 -1.32 -2.68
N GLN A 54 -0.49 -2.35 -1.85
CA GLN A 54 -1.14 -2.45 -0.55
C GLN A 54 -0.06 -2.68 0.49
N ASP A 55 -0.01 -1.81 1.50
CA ASP A 55 0.61 -2.19 2.76
C ASP A 55 -0.20 -3.35 3.35
N PHE A 56 0.48 -4.41 3.81
CA PHE A 56 -0.17 -5.71 4.03
C PHE A 56 0.42 -6.45 5.22
N HIS A 57 0.16 -5.92 6.40
CA HIS A 57 0.84 -6.31 7.62
C HIS A 57 0.23 -7.54 8.30
N PRO A 58 1.04 -8.47 8.84
CA PRO A 58 0.53 -9.43 9.80
C PRO A 58 0.04 -8.72 11.08
N PRO A 59 -0.88 -9.30 11.87
CA PRO A 59 -1.45 -8.65 13.05
C PRO A 59 -0.44 -8.18 14.11
N ASN A 60 0.74 -8.82 14.16
CA ASN A 60 1.83 -8.50 15.10
C ASN A 60 3.05 -7.91 14.39
N HIS A 61 2.87 -7.09 13.36
CA HIS A 61 3.97 -6.53 12.58
C HIS A 61 4.95 -5.70 13.43
N ILE A 62 6.23 -5.68 13.05
CA ILE A 62 7.30 -5.04 13.84
C ILE A 62 7.17 -3.52 13.92
N SER A 63 6.44 -2.90 12.99
CA SER A 63 6.19 -1.46 12.99
C SER A 63 5.08 -1.01 13.93
N PHE A 64 4.32 -1.93 14.53
CA PHE A 64 3.19 -1.58 15.39
C PHE A 64 3.63 -1.25 16.81
N ALA A 65 3.21 -0.09 17.31
CA ALA A 65 3.52 0.38 18.66
C ALA A 65 3.00 -0.58 19.75
N GLU A 66 1.81 -1.17 19.52
CA GLU A 66 1.18 -2.15 20.40
C GLU A 66 2.10 -3.35 20.68
N ARG A 67 2.83 -3.84 19.67
CA ARG A 67 3.75 -4.98 19.78
C ARG A 67 4.86 -4.72 20.80
N HIS A 68 5.31 -3.48 20.93
CA HIS A 68 6.44 -3.09 21.79
C HIS A 68 6.00 -2.43 23.09
N GLY A 69 4.69 -2.26 23.32
CA GLY A 69 4.16 -1.60 24.51
C GLY A 69 4.52 -0.11 24.59
N VAL A 70 4.71 0.54 23.44
CA VAL A 70 5.04 1.97 23.34
C VAL A 70 3.89 2.75 22.70
N ALA A 71 3.95 4.08 22.76
CA ALA A 71 2.96 4.92 22.10
C ALA A 71 3.24 5.03 20.59
N PRO A 72 2.20 5.14 19.73
CA PRO A 72 2.38 5.47 18.33
C PRO A 72 3.08 6.80 18.11
N PHE A 73 3.65 6.97 16.90
CA PHE A 73 4.38 8.15 16.43
C PHE A 73 5.65 8.46 17.24
N GLN A 74 6.32 7.41 17.73
CA GLN A 74 7.59 7.48 18.43
C GLN A 74 8.62 6.60 17.73
N LEU A 75 9.90 6.99 17.82
CA LEU A 75 10.99 6.13 17.42
C LEU A 75 11.22 5.05 18.48
N HIS A 76 11.41 3.82 18.03
CA HIS A 76 11.80 2.68 18.85
C HIS A 76 12.86 1.86 18.12
N ASP A 77 13.87 1.42 18.86
CA ASP A 77 14.95 0.61 18.30
C ASP A 77 14.48 -0.84 18.16
N VAL A 78 14.49 -1.34 16.93
CA VAL A 78 14.13 -2.72 16.59
C VAL A 78 15.35 -3.48 16.08
N PRO A 79 15.39 -4.82 16.16
CA PRO A 79 16.49 -5.59 15.60
C PRO A 79 16.73 -5.28 14.12
N HIS A 80 17.99 -5.24 13.71
CA HIS A 80 18.35 -5.08 12.30
C HIS A 80 17.72 -6.21 11.45
N PRO A 81 17.18 -5.91 10.24
CA PRO A 81 16.47 -6.92 9.43
C PRO A 81 17.35 -8.08 8.96
N PHE A 82 18.66 -7.85 8.77
CA PHE A 82 19.63 -8.93 8.57
C PHE A 82 19.96 -9.62 9.88
N TRP A 83 19.60 -10.90 9.98
CA TRP A 83 19.70 -11.73 11.19
C TRP A 83 21.13 -11.93 11.69
N GLU A 84 22.14 -11.75 10.83
CA GLU A 84 23.55 -11.79 11.20
C GLU A 84 23.99 -10.53 11.98
N SER A 85 23.29 -9.42 11.80
CA SER A 85 23.60 -8.17 12.48
C SER A 85 23.06 -8.17 13.90
N LYS A 86 23.91 -7.81 14.86
CA LYS A 86 23.54 -7.59 16.27
C LYS A 86 23.14 -6.14 16.56
N SER A 87 23.11 -5.28 15.55
CA SER A 87 22.71 -3.89 15.72
C SER A 87 21.19 -3.73 15.76
N THR A 88 20.75 -2.55 16.18
CA THR A 88 19.37 -2.10 16.07
C THR A 88 19.24 -1.06 14.96
N VAL A 89 18.01 -0.87 14.48
CA VAL A 89 17.61 0.25 13.62
C VAL A 89 16.50 1.02 14.31
N SER A 90 16.59 2.36 14.27
CA SER A 90 15.54 3.22 14.80
C SER A 90 14.36 3.27 13.83
N GLN A 91 13.19 2.83 14.27
CA GLN A 91 11.99 2.67 13.46
C GLN A 91 10.86 3.51 14.05
N MET A 92 10.10 4.21 13.18
CA MET A 92 8.85 4.86 13.59
C MET A 92 7.81 3.81 13.93
N MET A 93 7.22 3.92 15.12
CA MET A 93 6.14 3.06 15.60
C MET A 93 4.80 3.65 15.18
N TRP A 94 3.95 2.83 14.58
CA TRP A 94 2.64 3.23 14.07
C TRP A 94 1.51 2.59 14.87
N PRO A 95 0.28 3.14 14.84
CA PRO A 95 -0.90 2.39 15.23
C PRO A 95 -1.03 1.10 14.40
N VAL A 96 -1.81 0.13 14.85
CA VAL A 96 -2.15 -1.04 14.03
C VAL A 96 -2.94 -0.57 12.80
N HIS A 97 -2.47 -0.92 11.60
CA HIS A 97 -3.07 -0.51 10.33
C HIS A 97 -2.79 -1.55 9.24
N CYS A 98 -3.59 -1.53 8.19
CA CYS A 98 -3.44 -2.34 6.97
C CYS A 98 -3.19 -3.82 7.27
N VAL A 99 -3.89 -4.35 8.27
CA VAL A 99 -3.76 -5.75 8.71
C VAL A 99 -4.39 -6.67 7.67
N GLN A 100 -3.68 -7.75 7.34
CA GLN A 100 -4.12 -8.75 6.37
C GLN A 100 -5.55 -9.24 6.65
N GLY A 101 -6.41 -9.19 5.63
CA GLY A 101 -7.79 -9.65 5.69
C GLY A 101 -8.76 -8.72 6.41
N THR A 102 -8.35 -7.51 6.80
CA THR A 102 -9.25 -6.49 7.34
C THR A 102 -9.65 -5.49 6.26
N GLN A 103 -10.81 -4.83 6.46
CA GLN A 103 -11.25 -3.73 5.59
C GLN A 103 -10.21 -2.60 5.53
N GLY A 104 -9.49 -2.34 6.63
CA GLY A 104 -8.44 -1.32 6.68
C GLY A 104 -7.33 -1.52 5.64
N ALA A 105 -7.06 -2.77 5.27
CA ALA A 105 -6.06 -3.14 4.25
C ALA A 105 -6.61 -3.16 2.81
N GLU A 106 -7.92 -3.04 2.61
CA GLU A 106 -8.51 -3.00 1.27
C GLU A 106 -8.24 -1.65 0.61
N ILE A 107 -8.02 -1.67 -0.71
CA ILE A 107 -7.95 -0.44 -1.53
C ILE A 107 -9.35 0.16 -1.58
N ASP A 108 -9.42 1.49 -1.51
CA ASP A 108 -10.67 2.23 -1.60
C ASP A 108 -11.54 1.81 -2.81
N ASP A 109 -12.85 1.67 -2.58
CA ASP A 109 -13.81 1.19 -3.56
C ASP A 109 -13.79 1.97 -4.89
N ALA A 110 -13.64 3.30 -4.83
CA ALA A 110 -13.63 4.13 -6.03
C ALA A 110 -12.34 3.92 -6.84
N ILE A 111 -11.22 3.68 -6.15
CA ILE A 111 -9.95 3.35 -6.80
C ILE A 111 -10.03 1.96 -7.42
N THR A 112 -10.55 0.96 -6.69
CA THR A 112 -10.77 -0.39 -7.22
C THR A 112 -11.63 -0.37 -8.48
N ALA A 113 -12.75 0.38 -8.47
CA ALA A 113 -13.61 0.52 -9.64
C ALA A 113 -12.89 1.16 -10.85
N ALA A 114 -12.08 2.19 -10.62
CA ALA A 114 -11.30 2.82 -11.69
C ALA A 114 -10.22 1.89 -12.27
N LEU A 115 -9.57 1.08 -11.42
CA LEU A 115 -8.61 0.08 -11.84
C LEU A 115 -9.28 -1.03 -12.66
N ASP A 116 -10.44 -1.52 -12.24
CA ASP A 116 -11.21 -2.53 -12.97
C ASP A 116 -11.66 -2.03 -14.35
N GLU A 117 -12.04 -0.76 -14.48
CA GLU A 117 -12.34 -0.14 -15.78
C GLU A 117 -11.12 -0.13 -16.71
N ARG A 118 -9.94 0.24 -16.20
CA ARG A 118 -8.69 0.19 -16.98
C ARG A 118 -8.36 -1.22 -17.45
N LEU A 119 -8.56 -2.20 -16.59
CA LEU A 119 -8.38 -3.61 -16.95
C LEU A 119 -9.37 -4.04 -18.05
N ALA A 120 -10.62 -3.61 -17.95
CA ALA A 120 -11.65 -3.90 -18.96
C ALA A 120 -11.33 -3.28 -20.34
N TRP A 121 -10.65 -2.14 -20.37
CA TRP A 121 -10.18 -1.49 -21.60
C TRP A 121 -8.85 -2.05 -22.14
N GLY A 122 -8.27 -3.04 -21.46
CA GLY A 122 -7.07 -3.73 -21.90
C GLY A 122 -5.76 -3.12 -21.41
N THR A 123 -5.79 -2.11 -20.53
CA THR A 123 -4.58 -1.68 -19.81
C THR A 123 -4.25 -2.72 -18.73
N PRO A 124 -3.02 -3.26 -18.69
CA PRO A 124 -2.62 -4.18 -17.63
C PRO A 124 -2.70 -3.50 -16.26
N VAL A 125 -3.39 -4.14 -15.31
CA VAL A 125 -3.40 -3.74 -13.90
C VAL A 125 -2.73 -4.82 -13.05
N ARG A 126 -1.94 -4.43 -12.05
CA ARG A 126 -1.30 -5.33 -11.09
C ARG A 126 -1.55 -4.86 -9.67
N TYR A 127 -1.87 -5.78 -8.78
CA TYR A 127 -1.94 -5.53 -7.34
C TYR A 127 -0.72 -6.14 -6.67
N VAL A 128 -0.04 -5.37 -5.83
CA VAL A 128 1.15 -5.80 -5.10
C VAL A 128 0.92 -5.62 -3.61
N GLN A 129 0.78 -6.74 -2.91
CA GLN A 129 0.76 -6.78 -1.45
C GLN A 129 2.20 -6.83 -0.94
N LYS A 130 2.61 -5.79 -0.21
CA LYS A 130 4.01 -5.67 0.25
C LYS A 130 4.36 -6.76 1.26
N GLY A 131 5.59 -7.26 1.17
CA GLY A 131 6.13 -8.25 2.12
C GLY A 131 5.60 -9.67 1.95
N GLN A 132 4.87 -9.98 0.87
CA GLN A 132 4.38 -11.34 0.58
C GLN A 132 5.34 -12.17 -0.28
N ASP A 133 6.15 -11.55 -1.14
CA ASP A 133 7.11 -12.22 -2.01
C ASP A 133 8.54 -11.80 -1.64
N PRO A 134 9.40 -12.72 -1.16
CA PRO A 134 10.79 -12.43 -0.84
C PRO A 134 11.71 -12.40 -2.08
N HIS A 135 11.18 -12.68 -3.28
CA HIS A 135 11.92 -12.73 -4.54
C HIS A 135 11.63 -11.55 -5.49
N THR A 136 10.79 -10.59 -5.06
CA THR A 136 10.57 -9.30 -5.71
C THR A 136 10.91 -8.15 -4.78
#